data_AF-A0A8I3MPF7-F1
#
_entry.id   AF-A0A8I3MPF7-F1
#
_cell.length_a   1.000
_cell.length_b   1.000
_cell.length_c   1.000
_cell.angle_alpha   90.00
_cell.angle_beta   90.00
_cell.angle_gamma   90.00
#
_symmetry.space_group_name_H-M   'P 1'
#
loop_
_entity.id
_entity.type
_entity.pdbx_description
1 polymer ?
#
loop_
_entity_poly.entity_id
_entity_poly.type
_entity_poly.pdbx_seq_one_letter_code
_entity_poly.pdbx_strand_id
1 'polypeptide(L)'
;MALLHSGRVLSGVAAAFHPGLAGAASARASSWWTHVEMGPPDPILGVTEAFKRDTNSKKMNLGVGAYRDDNGKPYVLPSVRKAEAQIAAKNLDKEYLPIAGLAEFCKASAELALGENNEVLKSSRYVTVQTISGTGALRIGASFLQRFFKFSQDVFLPKPSWGNHTPIFRDAGMQLHGYRYYDPKTCGFDFTGAIEDISKMPQQSVLLLHACAHNPTGVDPRPEQWKEIATVVKKNNLFAFFDMAYQGFASGDGNKDAWAVRHFIEQGINVCLCQSYAKNMGLYGERVGAFTVVCKDADEAKRVESQLKILIRPMYSNPPINGARIASTILTSPDLRKQWLQEVKGMADRIISMRTQLVSNLKKEGSSHNWQHITDQIGMFCFTGLKPEQADQGVLHLHDKGWPHLCGRGHIWQCGLPCPCHSPGYQVISLVRGNRDNLPAYGLCCCEIHMERGGGWMVAIRSFLSTTVVNTQPLNVFCRKEGVVK
;
A
#
# COMPACT_ATOMS: atom_id res chain seq x y z
N MET A 1 32.91 39.53 54.20
CA MET A 1 32.80 41.01 54.21
C MET A 1 31.99 41.38 52.97
N ALA A 2 30.80 41.96 53.07
CA ALA A 2 30.40 43.20 53.74
C ALA A 2 30.55 44.43 52.83
N LEU A 3 29.38 44.95 52.42
CA LEU A 3 29.02 46.37 52.27
C LEU A 3 29.75 47.22 51.20
N LEU A 4 29.16 48.26 50.57
CA LEU A 4 27.80 48.76 50.25
C LEU A 4 27.98 50.27 49.93
N HIS A 5 27.01 50.88 49.21
CA HIS A 5 26.80 52.34 49.09
C HIS A 5 27.88 53.15 48.34
N SER A 6 27.63 54.33 47.73
CA SER A 6 26.43 55.14 47.38
C SER A 6 26.91 56.23 46.39
N GLY A 7 26.13 56.93 45.55
CA GLY A 7 24.69 57.11 45.45
C GLY A 7 24.28 58.58 45.68
N ARG A 8 24.06 59.36 44.60
CA ARG A 8 23.14 60.54 44.43
C ARG A 8 23.50 61.31 43.12
N VAL A 9 22.64 61.84 42.22
CA VAL A 9 21.17 62.06 42.04
C VAL A 9 20.77 63.57 42.01
N LEU A 10 19.98 63.96 40.98
CA LEU A 10 19.25 65.25 40.74
C LEU A 10 20.08 66.48 40.28
N SER A 11 19.59 67.43 39.45
CA SER A 11 18.29 67.57 38.71
C SER A 11 18.24 68.77 37.72
N GLY A 12 17.34 68.71 36.73
CA GLY A 12 16.68 69.87 36.10
C GLY A 12 17.03 70.13 34.61
N VAL A 13 16.15 70.64 33.73
CA VAL A 13 14.69 70.93 33.78
C VAL A 13 14.10 70.67 32.37
N ALA A 14 12.81 70.37 32.26
CA ALA A 14 12.13 70.01 31.01
C ALA A 14 11.60 71.21 30.19
N ALA A 15 11.44 70.99 28.88
CA ALA A 15 10.46 71.68 28.03
C ALA A 15 9.99 70.71 26.92
N ALA A 16 8.69 70.72 26.59
CA ALA A 16 8.05 69.76 25.67
C ALA A 16 7.83 70.34 24.26
N PHE A 17 7.58 69.49 23.25
CA PHE A 17 6.42 69.56 22.34
C PHE A 17 6.41 68.45 21.26
N HIS A 18 5.66 67.37 21.54
CA HIS A 18 4.76 66.58 20.67
C HIS A 18 5.12 66.06 19.23
N PRO A 19 4.34 65.07 18.70
CA PRO A 19 4.88 64.04 17.80
C PRO A 19 4.38 64.13 16.34
N GLY A 20 5.13 63.52 15.41
CA GLY A 20 4.67 63.35 14.03
C GLY A 20 5.53 62.41 13.18
N LEU A 21 4.92 61.32 12.72
CA LEU A 21 5.24 60.50 11.53
C LEU A 21 6.69 60.43 11.00
N ALA A 22 7.24 59.20 10.98
CA ALA A 22 7.56 58.46 9.73
C ALA A 22 8.24 57.10 10.01
N GLY A 23 7.72 56.33 10.97
CA GLY A 23 8.19 54.97 11.29
C GLY A 23 7.26 53.87 10.80
N ALA A 24 6.44 54.14 9.77
CA ALA A 24 5.54 53.15 9.18
C ALA A 24 6.35 52.16 8.33
N ALA A 25 7.10 51.29 9.00
CA ALA A 25 7.57 50.05 8.41
C ALA A 25 6.33 49.35 7.85
N SER A 26 6.25 49.29 6.52
CA SER A 26 5.15 48.63 5.83
C SER A 26 5.14 47.17 6.26
N ALA A 27 4.26 46.85 7.22
CA ALA A 27 3.79 45.51 7.45
C ALA A 27 3.01 45.10 6.18
N ARG A 28 3.76 44.77 5.12
CA ARG A 28 3.24 44.02 3.98
C ARG A 28 2.50 42.86 4.62
N ALA A 29 1.20 42.77 4.36
CA ALA A 29 0.37 41.73 4.94
C ALA A 29 0.90 40.37 4.48
N SER A 30 1.77 39.77 5.30
CA SER A 30 2.26 38.43 5.09
C SER A 30 1.04 37.53 5.15
N SER A 31 0.78 36.78 4.08
CA SER A 31 -0.29 35.78 4.09
C SER A 31 -0.10 34.88 5.32
N TRP A 32 -1.19 34.52 5.98
CA TRP A 32 -1.20 33.55 7.09
C TRP A 32 -0.43 32.27 6.73
N TRP A 33 -0.38 31.93 5.44
CA TRP A 33 0.21 30.72 4.89
C TRP A 33 1.62 30.90 4.31
N THR A 34 2.26 32.08 4.48
CA THR A 34 3.61 32.37 3.91
C THR A 34 4.69 31.38 4.39
N HIS A 35 4.49 30.79 5.57
CA HIS A 35 5.41 29.82 6.18
C HIS A 35 5.02 28.34 5.93
N VAL A 36 3.94 28.08 5.18
CA VAL A 36 3.49 26.71 4.89
C VAL A 36 4.29 26.16 3.71
N GLU A 37 5.21 25.25 4.01
CA GLU A 37 6.03 24.59 3.00
C GLU A 37 5.22 23.62 2.12
N MET A 38 5.68 23.43 0.88
CA MET A 38 5.10 22.43 -0.03
C MET A 38 5.37 21.03 0.51
N GLY A 39 4.31 20.27 0.80
CA GLY A 39 4.44 18.87 1.22
C GLY A 39 5.11 18.00 0.14
N PRO A 40 5.86 16.95 0.53
CA PRO A 40 6.49 16.06 -0.43
C PRO A 40 5.42 15.32 -1.27
N PRO A 41 5.65 15.11 -2.58
CA PRO A 41 4.71 14.38 -3.43
C PRO A 41 4.57 12.93 -2.97
N ASP A 42 3.35 12.40 -3.01
CA ASP A 42 3.10 10.98 -2.70
C ASP A 42 3.79 10.10 -3.76
N PRO A 43 4.71 9.19 -3.36
CA PRO A 43 5.53 8.41 -4.29
C PRO A 43 4.75 7.33 -5.06
N ILE A 44 3.50 7.04 -4.69
CA ILE A 44 2.60 6.11 -5.41
C ILE A 44 1.74 6.90 -6.40
N LEU A 45 1.25 8.09 -6.02
CA LEU A 45 0.48 8.94 -6.92
C LEU A 45 1.34 9.45 -8.09
N GLY A 46 2.57 9.89 -7.83
CA GLY A 46 3.49 10.36 -8.87
C GLY A 46 3.75 9.34 -9.98
N VAL A 47 3.86 8.05 -9.64
CA VAL A 47 4.00 6.94 -10.62
C VAL A 47 2.75 6.79 -11.48
N THR A 48 1.55 6.90 -10.88
CA THR A 48 0.29 6.82 -11.62
C THR A 48 0.08 8.02 -12.54
N GLU A 49 0.54 9.20 -12.16
CA GLU A 49 0.51 10.37 -13.03
C GLU A 49 1.50 10.27 -14.20
N ALA A 50 2.73 9.78 -13.95
CA ALA A 50 3.70 9.51 -15.01
C ALA A 50 3.11 8.54 -16.04
N PHE A 51 2.55 7.41 -15.58
CA PHE A 51 1.82 6.46 -16.43
C PHE A 51 0.66 7.08 -17.20
N LYS A 52 -0.05 8.07 -16.65
CA LYS A 52 -1.12 8.76 -17.39
C LYS A 52 -0.56 9.63 -18.51
N ARG A 53 0.57 10.32 -18.27
CA ARG A 53 1.24 11.22 -19.22
C ARG A 53 1.97 10.49 -20.35
N ASP A 54 2.50 9.29 -20.09
CA ASP A 54 3.14 8.46 -21.13
C ASP A 54 2.18 8.16 -22.30
N THR A 55 2.60 8.39 -23.53
CA THR A 55 1.83 8.13 -24.75
C THR A 55 2.08 6.76 -25.36
N ASN A 56 2.99 5.96 -24.80
CA ASN A 56 3.33 4.64 -25.31
C ASN A 56 2.12 3.70 -25.24
N SER A 57 1.75 3.08 -26.36
CA SER A 57 0.61 2.14 -26.44
C SER A 57 0.83 0.86 -25.63
N LYS A 58 2.08 0.54 -25.30
CA LYS A 58 2.51 -0.64 -24.54
C LYS A 58 2.82 -0.35 -23.06
N LYS A 59 2.47 0.84 -22.55
CA LYS A 59 2.75 1.23 -21.17
C LYS A 59 2.01 0.35 -20.14
N MET A 60 2.67 0.10 -19.01
CA MET A 60 2.10 -0.66 -17.88
C MET A 60 2.15 0.15 -16.57
N ASN A 61 1.06 0.11 -15.82
CA ASN A 61 1.02 0.64 -14.45
C ASN A 61 1.26 -0.51 -13.46
N LEU A 62 2.52 -0.74 -13.14
CA LEU A 62 2.94 -1.63 -12.06
C LEU A 62 3.15 -0.86 -10.74
N GLY A 63 2.37 0.21 -10.51
CA GLY A 63 2.38 1.01 -9.27
C GLY A 63 1.00 1.17 -8.60
N VAL A 64 -0.07 0.61 -9.19
CA VAL A 64 -1.45 0.92 -8.80
C VAL A 64 -1.98 0.02 -7.68
N GLY A 65 -2.43 0.63 -6.58
CA GLY A 65 -2.96 -0.07 -5.40
C GLY A 65 -4.37 -0.60 -5.45
N ALA A 66 -4.81 -1.04 -6.62
CA ALA A 66 -6.14 -1.57 -6.84
C ALA A 66 -6.14 -2.67 -7.93
N TYR A 67 -6.94 -3.71 -7.71
CA TYR A 67 -7.14 -4.80 -8.64
C TYR A 67 -7.62 -4.33 -10.02
N ARG A 68 -7.25 -5.08 -11.06
CA ARG A 68 -7.65 -4.88 -12.46
C ARG A 68 -8.04 -6.21 -13.08
N ASP A 69 -8.94 -6.16 -14.06
CA ASP A 69 -9.23 -7.29 -14.94
C ASP A 69 -8.07 -7.56 -15.93
N ASP A 70 -8.21 -8.56 -16.80
CA ASP A 70 -7.20 -8.90 -17.80
C ASP A 70 -7.03 -7.84 -18.91
N ASN A 71 -7.95 -6.87 -19.00
CA ASN A 71 -7.87 -5.71 -19.91
C ASN A 71 -7.23 -4.48 -19.22
N GLY A 72 -6.71 -4.63 -18.00
CA GLY A 72 -6.13 -3.54 -17.21
C GLY A 72 -7.16 -2.52 -16.71
N LYS A 73 -8.46 -2.84 -16.72
CA LYS A 73 -9.56 -1.95 -16.33
C LYS A 73 -9.97 -2.14 -14.86
N PRO A 74 -10.54 -1.11 -14.19
CA PRO A 74 -11.14 -1.27 -12.87
C PRO A 74 -12.25 -2.31 -12.91
N TYR A 75 -12.22 -3.25 -11.97
CA TYR A 75 -13.21 -4.32 -11.85
C TYR A 75 -14.17 -4.02 -10.68
N VAL A 76 -15.46 -3.89 -10.98
CA VAL A 76 -16.51 -3.83 -9.95
C VAL A 76 -17.19 -5.19 -9.91
N LEU A 77 -17.21 -5.80 -8.72
CA LEU A 77 -17.70 -7.16 -8.52
C LEU A 77 -19.20 -7.27 -8.92
N PRO A 78 -19.61 -8.29 -9.68
CA PRO A 78 -21.02 -8.50 -10.01
C PRO A 78 -21.92 -8.68 -8.76
N SER A 79 -21.41 -9.22 -7.65
CA SER A 79 -22.13 -9.23 -6.36
C SER A 79 -22.40 -7.82 -5.82
N VAL A 80 -21.44 -6.91 -5.94
CA VAL A 80 -21.60 -5.48 -5.60
C VAL A 80 -22.64 -4.83 -6.50
N ARG A 81 -22.60 -5.05 -7.82
CA ARG A 81 -23.63 -4.51 -8.74
C ARG A 81 -25.04 -4.97 -8.40
N LYS A 82 -25.20 -6.25 -8.02
CA LYS A 82 -26.50 -6.78 -7.56
C LYS A 82 -26.94 -6.15 -6.24
N ALA A 83 -26.04 -5.99 -5.28
CA ALA A 83 -26.34 -5.32 -4.00
C ALA A 83 -26.73 -3.84 -4.20
N GLU A 84 -26.00 -3.08 -5.03
CA GLU A 84 -26.35 -1.71 -5.42
C GLU A 84 -27.77 -1.61 -5.97
N ALA A 85 -28.13 -2.48 -6.92
CA ALA A 85 -29.47 -2.52 -7.52
C ALA A 85 -30.57 -2.85 -6.50
N GLN A 86 -30.33 -3.84 -5.62
CA GLN A 86 -31.26 -4.22 -4.55
C GLN A 86 -31.45 -3.10 -3.50
N ILE A 87 -30.41 -2.32 -3.22
CA ILE A 87 -30.48 -1.19 -2.28
C ILE A 87 -31.24 -0.02 -2.92
N ALA A 88 -30.96 0.29 -4.19
CA ALA A 88 -31.66 1.35 -4.91
C ALA A 88 -33.17 1.07 -5.03
N ALA A 89 -33.55 -0.17 -5.33
CA ALA A 89 -34.95 -0.60 -5.44
C ALA A 89 -35.76 -0.46 -4.14
N LYS A 90 -35.11 -0.42 -2.97
CA LYS A 90 -35.76 -0.23 -1.66
C LYS A 90 -36.12 1.24 -1.35
N ASN A 91 -35.68 2.20 -2.17
CA ASN A 91 -35.91 3.64 -2.01
C ASN A 91 -35.64 4.16 -0.58
N LEU A 92 -34.52 3.72 0.02
CA LEU A 92 -34.15 4.05 1.39
C LEU A 92 -33.71 5.52 1.53
N ASP A 93 -33.94 6.07 2.73
CA ASP A 93 -33.46 7.37 3.17
C ASP A 93 -31.92 7.52 3.12
N LYS A 94 -31.44 8.72 3.48
CA LYS A 94 -30.02 9.03 3.69
C LYS A 94 -29.77 9.63 5.07
N GLU A 95 -30.51 9.17 6.07
CA GLU A 95 -30.36 9.65 7.45
C GLU A 95 -28.99 9.27 8.04
N TYR A 96 -28.59 9.99 9.08
CA TYR A 96 -27.33 9.73 9.77
C TYR A 96 -27.30 8.32 10.38
N LEU A 97 -26.19 7.62 10.19
CA LEU A 97 -25.91 6.40 10.96
C LEU A 97 -25.64 6.73 12.44
N PRO A 98 -25.83 5.76 13.35
CA PRO A 98 -25.21 5.81 14.67
C PRO A 98 -23.71 6.06 14.56
N ILE A 99 -23.10 6.63 15.61
CA ILE A 99 -21.64 6.90 15.65
C ILE A 99 -20.81 5.63 15.42
N ALA A 100 -21.28 4.47 15.92
CA ALA A 100 -20.66 3.16 15.69
C ALA A 100 -20.88 2.61 14.27
N GLY A 101 -21.76 3.22 13.47
CA GLY A 101 -22.14 2.80 12.12
C GLY A 101 -23.37 1.92 12.05
N LEU A 102 -23.52 1.25 10.90
CA LEU A 102 -24.61 0.32 10.62
C LEU A 102 -24.41 -0.98 11.41
N ALA A 103 -25.30 -1.26 12.37
CA ALA A 103 -25.16 -2.39 13.30
C ALA A 103 -25.04 -3.75 12.59
N GLU A 104 -25.84 -3.99 11.55
CA GLU A 104 -25.78 -5.22 10.73
C GLU A 104 -24.42 -5.40 10.05
N PHE A 105 -23.85 -4.31 9.51
CA PHE A 105 -22.50 -4.32 8.93
C PHE A 105 -21.45 -4.64 9.99
N CYS A 106 -21.52 -4.03 11.18
CA CYS A 106 -20.56 -4.26 12.25
C CYS A 106 -20.56 -5.71 12.74
N LYS A 107 -21.75 -6.31 12.89
CA LYS A 107 -21.93 -7.74 13.23
C LYS A 107 -21.38 -8.64 12.12
N ALA A 108 -21.80 -8.45 10.88
CA ALA A 108 -21.37 -9.25 9.74
C ALA A 108 -19.85 -9.13 9.45
N SER A 109 -19.25 -7.97 9.78
CA SER A 109 -17.82 -7.72 9.65
C SER A 109 -17.01 -8.50 10.69
N ALA A 110 -17.47 -8.53 11.95
CA ALA A 110 -16.89 -9.36 13.00
C ALA A 110 -17.03 -10.87 12.70
N GLU A 111 -18.19 -11.30 12.21
CA GLU A 111 -18.44 -12.70 11.81
C GLU A 111 -17.51 -13.14 10.67
N LEU A 112 -17.26 -12.28 9.67
CA LEU A 112 -16.28 -12.54 8.61
C LEU A 112 -14.86 -12.71 9.16
N ALA A 113 -14.42 -11.82 10.06
CA ALA A 113 -13.08 -11.89 10.64
C ALA A 113 -12.90 -13.13 11.52
N LEU A 114 -13.77 -13.30 12.52
CA LEU A 114 -13.58 -14.26 13.61
C LEU A 114 -14.10 -15.66 13.29
N GLY A 115 -15.02 -15.77 12.31
CA GLY A 115 -15.78 -16.98 12.02
C GLY A 115 -17.08 -17.03 12.84
N GLU A 116 -18.18 -17.40 12.19
CA GLU A 116 -19.56 -17.31 12.71
C GLU A 116 -19.79 -18.03 14.06
N ASN A 117 -18.99 -19.05 14.37
CA ASN A 117 -19.10 -19.88 15.59
C ASN A 117 -18.09 -19.52 16.70
N ASN A 118 -17.31 -18.44 16.55
CA ASN A 118 -16.24 -18.07 17.47
C ASN A 118 -16.76 -17.69 18.87
N GLU A 119 -16.05 -18.11 19.92
CA GLU A 119 -16.44 -17.84 21.31
C GLU A 119 -16.47 -16.34 21.64
N VAL A 120 -15.64 -15.52 21.00
CA VAL A 120 -15.69 -14.06 21.14
C VAL A 120 -17.07 -13.49 20.79
N LEU A 121 -17.71 -14.04 19.75
CA LEU A 121 -19.04 -13.61 19.31
C LEU A 121 -20.12 -14.07 20.29
N LYS A 122 -20.07 -15.34 20.71
CA LYS A 122 -21.02 -15.97 21.65
C LYS A 122 -21.04 -15.26 23.01
N SER A 123 -19.87 -15.04 23.59
CA SER A 123 -19.72 -14.32 24.87
C SER A 123 -19.91 -12.79 24.75
N SER A 124 -20.09 -12.26 23.54
CA SER A 124 -20.23 -10.81 23.27
C SER A 124 -19.08 -9.96 23.82
N ARG A 125 -17.89 -10.54 24.00
CA ARG A 125 -16.69 -9.87 24.53
C ARG A 125 -15.92 -9.11 23.46
N TYR A 126 -16.62 -8.44 22.56
CA TYR A 126 -16.03 -7.61 21.52
C TYR A 126 -16.87 -6.38 21.25
N VAL A 127 -16.23 -5.36 20.70
CA VAL A 127 -16.90 -4.24 20.06
C VAL A 127 -16.36 -4.10 18.65
N THR A 128 -17.24 -3.89 17.68
CA THR A 128 -16.90 -3.52 16.30
C THR A 128 -17.59 -2.21 15.94
N VAL A 129 -16.82 -1.25 15.45
CA VAL A 129 -17.32 0.03 14.90
C VAL A 129 -16.97 0.15 13.43
N GLN A 130 -17.89 0.69 12.63
CA GLN A 130 -17.65 1.00 11.22
C GLN A 130 -16.73 2.22 11.09
N THR A 131 -15.82 2.17 10.11
CA THR A 131 -14.76 3.18 9.93
C THR A 131 -14.59 3.57 8.46
N ILE A 132 -13.82 4.65 8.23
CA ILE A 132 -13.45 5.16 6.89
C ILE A 132 -12.38 4.25 6.25
N SER A 133 -12.76 3.01 5.99
CA SER A 133 -11.90 1.89 5.59
C SER A 133 -10.80 1.58 6.60
N GLY A 134 -9.87 0.67 6.23
CA GLY A 134 -8.76 0.28 7.10
C GLY A 134 -7.93 1.47 7.60
N THR A 135 -7.78 2.53 6.79
CA THR A 135 -7.11 3.78 7.20
C THR A 135 -7.85 4.48 8.35
N GLY A 136 -9.18 4.54 8.30
CA GLY A 136 -10.01 5.04 9.40
C GLY A 136 -9.91 4.15 10.63
N ALA A 137 -9.94 2.83 10.45
CA ALA A 137 -9.76 1.86 11.54
C ALA A 137 -8.41 2.04 12.25
N LEU A 138 -7.33 2.14 11.49
CA LEU A 138 -5.98 2.39 12.00
C LEU A 138 -5.92 3.72 12.77
N ARG A 139 -6.50 4.81 12.26
CA ARG A 139 -6.49 6.11 12.95
C ARG A 139 -7.33 6.11 14.23
N ILE A 140 -8.48 5.44 14.23
CA ILE A 140 -9.33 5.28 15.43
C ILE A 140 -8.61 4.41 16.47
N GLY A 141 -8.05 3.27 16.06
CA GLY A 141 -7.27 2.40 16.91
C GLY A 141 -6.04 3.08 17.52
N ALA A 142 -5.27 3.82 16.71
CA ALA A 142 -4.14 4.61 17.18
C ALA A 142 -4.55 5.69 18.19
N SER A 143 -5.66 6.40 17.95
CA SER A 143 -6.18 7.43 18.87
C SER A 143 -6.77 6.82 20.15
N PHE A 144 -7.30 5.60 20.07
CA PHE A 144 -7.76 4.83 21.23
C PHE A 144 -6.57 4.35 22.08
N LEU A 145 -5.52 3.83 21.45
CA LEU A 145 -4.28 3.47 22.13
C LEU A 145 -3.65 4.68 22.83
N GLN A 146 -3.47 5.79 22.12
CA GLN A 146 -2.85 7.00 22.70
C GLN A 146 -3.60 7.50 23.95
N ARG A 147 -4.93 7.43 23.96
CA ARG A 147 -5.75 7.91 25.07
C ARG A 147 -5.89 6.93 26.24
N PHE A 148 -5.97 5.62 25.96
CA PHE A 148 -6.38 4.62 26.96
C PHE A 148 -5.34 3.53 27.25
N PHE A 149 -4.40 3.27 26.33
CA PHE A 149 -3.38 2.24 26.50
C PHE A 149 -2.19 2.78 27.31
N LYS A 150 -2.43 3.01 28.60
CA LYS A 150 -1.47 3.62 29.55
C LYS A 150 -0.16 2.86 29.77
N PHE A 151 0.01 1.67 29.18
CA PHE A 151 1.14 0.78 29.43
C PHE A 151 2.34 1.10 28.53
N SER A 152 2.11 1.62 27.33
CA SER A 152 3.16 2.00 26.38
C SER A 152 2.65 3.04 25.39
N GLN A 153 3.55 3.87 24.87
CA GLN A 153 3.28 4.71 23.70
C GLN A 153 3.96 4.15 22.44
N ASP A 154 4.65 3.01 22.56
CA ASP A 154 5.49 2.43 21.51
C ASP A 154 4.70 1.45 20.64
N VAL A 155 4.70 1.72 19.33
CA VAL A 155 4.14 0.85 18.30
C VAL A 155 5.26 0.32 17.42
N PHE A 156 5.43 -1.00 17.43
CA PHE A 156 6.43 -1.70 16.63
C PHE A 156 5.84 -2.12 15.28
N LEU A 157 6.39 -1.57 14.19
CA LEU A 157 6.02 -1.89 12.81
C LEU A 157 6.99 -2.92 12.19
N PRO A 158 6.55 -3.78 11.26
CA PRO A 158 7.49 -4.62 10.51
C PRO A 158 8.42 -3.75 9.65
N LYS A 159 9.62 -4.25 9.36
CA LYS A 159 10.59 -3.59 8.47
C LYS A 159 10.67 -4.31 7.12
N PRO A 160 10.20 -3.71 6.00
CA PRO A 160 9.37 -2.49 5.91
C PRO A 160 7.90 -2.77 6.30
N SER A 161 7.06 -1.73 6.31
CA SER A 161 5.59 -1.82 6.46
C SER A 161 4.90 -0.89 5.46
N TRP A 162 3.56 -0.86 5.45
CA TRP A 162 2.81 0.09 4.64
C TRP A 162 3.17 1.52 5.06
N GLY A 163 3.63 2.34 4.10
CA GLY A 163 4.22 3.66 4.40
C GLY A 163 3.30 4.61 5.18
N ASN A 164 1.97 4.44 5.08
CA ASN A 164 1.01 5.28 5.80
C ASN A 164 0.82 4.87 7.27
N HIS A 165 1.32 3.71 7.74
CA HIS A 165 1.32 3.39 9.16
C HIS A 165 2.08 4.43 9.97
N THR A 166 3.24 4.87 9.47
CA THR A 166 4.07 5.89 10.12
C THR A 166 3.32 7.18 10.43
N PRO A 167 2.78 7.94 9.45
CA PRO A 167 2.00 9.14 9.74
C PRO A 167 0.72 8.84 10.54
N ILE A 168 0.00 7.73 10.32
CA ILE A 168 -1.24 7.45 11.10
C ILE A 168 -0.97 7.37 12.60
N PHE A 169 0.05 6.64 13.02
CA PHE A 169 0.38 6.46 14.45
C PHE A 169 1.06 7.70 15.03
N ARG A 170 2.01 8.31 14.30
CA ARG A 170 2.69 9.55 14.69
C ARG A 170 1.69 10.70 14.88
N ASP A 171 0.80 10.91 13.93
CA ASP A 171 -0.19 12.00 13.95
C ASP A 171 -1.38 11.71 14.90
N ALA A 172 -1.43 10.51 15.47
CA ALA A 172 -2.26 10.17 16.63
C ALA A 172 -1.53 10.38 17.98
N GLY A 173 -0.22 10.64 17.98
CA GLY A 173 0.60 10.88 19.17
C GLY A 173 1.43 9.67 19.67
N MET A 174 1.48 8.57 18.92
CA MET A 174 2.24 7.36 19.30
C MET A 174 3.70 7.42 18.83
N GLN A 175 4.58 6.72 19.54
CA GLN A 175 5.98 6.51 19.18
C GLN A 175 6.15 5.30 18.27
N LEU A 176 7.15 5.33 17.40
CA LEU A 176 7.32 4.35 16.33
C LEU A 176 8.67 3.66 16.38
N HIS A 177 8.60 2.33 16.42
CA HIS A 177 9.75 1.44 16.37
C HIS A 177 9.54 0.43 15.23
N GLY A 178 10.50 -0.47 15.03
CA GLY A 178 10.23 -1.59 14.15
C GLY A 178 11.15 -2.79 14.32
N TYR A 179 10.61 -3.94 13.94
CA TYR A 179 11.23 -5.26 14.05
C TYR A 179 11.60 -5.80 12.66
N ARG A 180 12.62 -6.65 12.59
CA ARG A 180 13.00 -7.38 11.37
C ARG A 180 11.81 -8.19 10.85
N TYR A 181 11.65 -8.20 9.53
CA TYR A 181 10.54 -8.88 8.88
C TYR A 181 10.94 -9.38 7.51
N TYR A 182 11.34 -8.49 6.60
CA TYR A 182 11.80 -8.86 5.26
C TYR A 182 13.32 -9.09 5.25
N ASP A 183 13.75 -10.26 4.77
CA ASP A 183 15.16 -10.53 4.48
C ASP A 183 15.47 -10.16 3.02
N PRO A 184 16.27 -9.11 2.75
CA PRO A 184 16.66 -8.72 1.39
C PRO A 184 17.60 -9.71 0.71
N LYS A 185 18.18 -10.70 1.42
CA LYS A 185 19.05 -11.72 0.82
C LYS A 185 18.26 -12.87 0.20
N THR A 186 17.12 -13.21 0.78
CA THR A 186 16.25 -14.31 0.31
C THR A 186 14.94 -13.82 -0.33
N CYS A 187 14.64 -12.52 -0.24
CA CYS A 187 13.34 -11.94 -0.56
C CYS A 187 12.16 -12.55 0.23
N GLY A 188 12.46 -13.20 1.36
CA GLY A 188 11.52 -13.92 2.22
C GLY A 188 11.39 -13.33 3.63
N PHE A 189 10.89 -14.14 4.57
CA PHE A 189 10.63 -13.74 5.95
C PHE A 189 11.85 -14.02 6.85
N ASP A 190 12.43 -12.97 7.44
CA ASP A 190 13.46 -13.07 8.49
C ASP A 190 12.83 -13.52 9.82
N PHE A 191 12.43 -14.79 9.87
CA PHE A 191 11.77 -15.35 11.04
C PHE A 191 12.65 -15.30 12.30
N THR A 192 13.95 -15.61 12.14
CA THR A 192 14.91 -15.59 13.26
C THR A 192 15.06 -14.19 13.83
N GLY A 193 15.25 -13.18 12.96
CA GLY A 193 15.36 -11.79 13.39
C GLY A 193 14.05 -11.22 13.93
N ALA A 194 12.90 -11.60 13.34
CA ALA A 194 11.59 -11.22 13.83
C ALA A 194 11.32 -11.75 15.24
N ILE A 195 11.55 -13.05 15.50
CA ILE A 195 11.40 -13.65 16.83
C ILE A 195 12.39 -13.04 17.82
N GLU A 196 13.65 -12.82 17.42
CA GLU A 196 14.64 -12.17 18.28
C GLU A 196 14.19 -10.77 18.70
N ASP A 197 13.76 -9.93 17.76
CA ASP A 197 13.29 -8.57 18.04
C ASP A 197 12.02 -8.57 18.89
N ILE A 198 11.00 -9.38 18.55
CA ILE A 198 9.75 -9.48 19.31
C ILE A 198 9.99 -10.02 20.73
N SER A 199 10.94 -10.95 20.91
CA SER A 199 11.32 -11.46 22.22
C SER A 199 12.01 -10.43 23.12
N LYS A 200 12.57 -9.36 22.54
CA LYS A 200 13.28 -8.27 23.23
C LYS A 200 12.45 -6.99 23.37
N MET A 201 11.24 -6.94 22.81
CA MET A 201 10.35 -5.78 22.99
C MET A 201 10.03 -5.55 24.48
N PRO A 202 9.95 -4.29 24.94
CA PRO A 202 9.45 -4.00 26.28
C PRO A 202 8.07 -4.61 26.48
N GLN A 203 7.83 -5.23 27.64
CA GLN A 203 6.54 -5.84 27.95
C GLN A 203 5.42 -4.80 27.81
N GLN A 204 4.23 -5.24 27.40
CA GLN A 204 3.08 -4.36 27.16
C GLN A 204 3.25 -3.34 26.02
N SER A 205 4.29 -3.44 25.18
CA SER A 205 4.36 -2.66 23.93
C SER A 205 3.29 -3.10 22.92
N VAL A 206 2.95 -2.21 21.99
CA VAL A 206 2.03 -2.53 20.89
C VAL A 206 2.80 -3.10 19.70
N LEU A 207 2.41 -4.29 19.24
CA LEU A 207 2.98 -4.94 18.06
C LEU A 207 1.99 -4.88 16.90
N LEU A 208 2.32 -4.15 15.83
CA LEU A 208 1.53 -4.15 14.61
C LEU A 208 1.88 -5.35 13.72
N LEU A 209 0.86 -6.11 13.35
CA LEU A 209 0.94 -7.32 12.53
C LEU A 209 0.04 -7.15 11.29
N HIS A 210 0.55 -7.48 10.11
CA HIS A 210 -0.30 -7.66 8.93
C HIS A 210 -0.87 -9.08 9.01
N ALA A 211 -2.19 -9.24 8.93
CA ALA A 211 -2.82 -10.56 9.08
C ALA A 211 -2.48 -11.53 7.92
N CYS A 212 -2.36 -10.99 6.71
CA CYS A 212 -2.00 -11.67 5.47
C CYS A 212 -1.70 -10.64 4.36
N ALA A 213 -1.05 -11.08 3.28
CA ALA A 213 -0.61 -10.29 2.13
C ALA A 213 0.12 -9.00 2.54
N HIS A 214 1.23 -9.15 3.26
CA HIS A 214 2.00 -8.04 3.81
C HIS A 214 2.30 -6.95 2.77
N ASN A 215 1.98 -5.71 3.12
CA ASN A 215 2.21 -4.54 2.26
C ASN A 215 3.46 -3.81 2.78
N PRO A 216 4.54 -3.65 1.98
CA PRO A 216 4.58 -3.76 0.53
C PRO A 216 5.22 -5.04 -0.06
N THR A 217 5.62 -6.04 0.74
CA THR A 217 6.53 -7.11 0.26
C THR A 217 5.84 -8.36 -0.30
N GLY A 218 4.59 -8.62 0.07
CA GLY A 218 3.90 -9.88 -0.17
C GLY A 218 4.41 -11.06 0.67
N VAL A 219 5.42 -10.86 1.53
CA VAL A 219 5.98 -11.92 2.38
C VAL A 219 5.13 -12.11 3.63
N ASP A 220 4.59 -13.31 3.84
CA ASP A 220 3.80 -13.67 5.03
C ASP A 220 4.49 -14.78 5.85
N PRO A 221 4.37 -14.80 7.19
CA PRO A 221 4.75 -15.94 8.01
C PRO A 221 3.84 -17.15 7.75
N ARG A 222 4.42 -18.35 7.77
CA ARG A 222 3.66 -19.61 7.71
C ARG A 222 2.93 -19.88 9.04
N PRO A 223 1.88 -20.72 9.08
CA PRO A 223 1.14 -21.03 10.31
C PRO A 223 2.03 -21.43 11.50
N GLU A 224 3.06 -22.23 11.29
CA GLU A 224 4.00 -22.63 12.35
C GLU A 224 4.84 -21.45 12.88
N GLN A 225 5.22 -20.51 12.02
CA GLN A 225 5.92 -19.29 12.43
C GLN A 225 4.99 -18.35 13.21
N TRP A 226 3.71 -18.28 12.81
CA TRP A 226 2.68 -17.54 13.55
C TRP A 226 2.41 -18.11 14.95
N LYS A 227 2.47 -19.45 15.16
CA LYS A 227 2.35 -20.06 16.50
C LYS A 227 3.49 -19.61 17.43
N GLU A 228 4.71 -19.57 16.91
CA GLU A 228 5.88 -19.07 17.67
C GLU A 228 5.75 -17.58 17.98
N ILE A 229 5.33 -16.75 17.01
CA ILE A 229 5.06 -15.33 17.26
C ILE A 229 3.97 -15.17 18.34
N ALA A 230 2.86 -15.91 18.26
CA ALA A 230 1.80 -15.87 19.28
C ALA A 230 2.32 -16.26 20.67
N THR A 231 3.17 -17.29 20.74
CA THR A 231 3.79 -17.75 21.99
C THR A 231 4.68 -16.67 22.61
N VAL A 232 5.52 -15.99 21.82
CA VAL A 232 6.36 -14.89 22.31
C VAL A 232 5.53 -13.67 22.71
N VAL A 233 4.53 -13.28 21.90
CA VAL A 233 3.60 -12.18 22.20
C VAL A 233 2.88 -12.42 23.54
N LYS A 234 2.37 -13.63 23.77
CA LYS A 234 1.72 -14.02 25.02
C LYS A 234 2.70 -14.02 26.20
N LYS A 235 3.89 -14.61 26.02
CA LYS A 235 4.93 -14.69 27.06
C LYS A 235 5.41 -13.29 27.51
N ASN A 236 5.57 -12.37 26.58
CA ASN A 236 6.03 -11.01 26.84
C ASN A 236 4.87 -10.02 27.13
N ASN A 237 3.62 -10.51 27.19
CA ASN A 237 2.43 -9.71 27.40
C ASN A 237 2.34 -8.49 26.45
N LEU A 238 2.65 -8.70 25.17
CA LEU A 238 2.58 -7.67 24.13
C LEU A 238 1.14 -7.53 23.61
N PHE A 239 0.75 -6.31 23.25
CA PHE A 239 -0.59 -6.05 22.70
C PHE A 239 -0.58 -6.16 21.18
N ALA A 240 -1.27 -7.16 20.63
CA ALA A 240 -1.32 -7.41 19.19
C ALA A 240 -2.37 -6.54 18.48
N PHE A 241 -1.89 -5.72 17.54
CA PHE A 241 -2.69 -4.86 16.67
C PHE A 241 -2.64 -5.41 15.24
N PHE A 242 -3.73 -5.98 14.74
CA PHE A 242 -3.78 -6.54 13.38
C PHE A 242 -4.33 -5.54 12.35
N ASP A 243 -3.64 -5.40 11.22
CA ASP A 243 -4.21 -4.84 9.97
C ASP A 243 -4.55 -5.98 9.00
N MET A 244 -5.81 -6.06 8.59
CA MET A 244 -6.36 -7.10 7.72
C MET A 244 -7.11 -6.49 6.54
N ALA A 245 -6.35 -5.90 5.61
CA ALA A 245 -6.89 -5.25 4.41
C ALA A 245 -7.16 -6.21 3.22
N TYR A 246 -6.81 -7.49 3.33
CA TYR A 246 -6.74 -8.44 2.20
C TYR A 246 -7.45 -9.78 2.42
N GLN A 247 -8.29 -9.92 3.46
CA GLN A 247 -8.97 -11.19 3.76
C GLN A 247 -9.77 -11.72 2.56
N GLY A 248 -9.46 -12.96 2.15
CA GLY A 248 -9.98 -13.64 0.96
C GLY A 248 -9.21 -13.30 -0.32
N PHE A 249 -8.71 -12.07 -0.44
CA PHE A 249 -7.98 -11.57 -1.61
C PHE A 249 -6.50 -11.99 -1.61
N ALA A 250 -5.97 -12.50 -0.49
CA ALA A 250 -4.59 -12.95 -0.39
C ALA A 250 -4.42 -14.37 -0.95
N SER A 251 -5.27 -15.33 -0.57
CA SER A 251 -5.18 -16.73 -1.02
C SER A 251 -6.42 -17.28 -1.76
N GLY A 252 -7.49 -16.51 -1.86
CA GLY A 252 -8.80 -16.99 -2.33
C GLY A 252 -9.63 -17.67 -1.23
N ASP A 253 -9.13 -17.75 0.00
CA ASP A 253 -9.79 -18.38 1.15
C ASP A 253 -9.74 -17.46 2.38
N GLY A 254 -10.88 -16.82 2.68
CA GLY A 254 -11.00 -15.88 3.79
C GLY A 254 -10.83 -16.51 5.19
N ASN A 255 -10.86 -17.84 5.32
CA ASN A 255 -10.59 -18.51 6.60
C ASN A 255 -9.09 -18.71 6.82
N LYS A 256 -8.34 -19.06 5.77
CA LYS A 256 -6.87 -19.09 5.81
C LYS A 256 -6.30 -17.70 6.05
N ASP A 257 -6.83 -16.71 5.33
CA ASP A 257 -6.35 -15.32 5.39
C ASP A 257 -6.62 -14.64 6.76
N ALA A 258 -7.55 -15.18 7.56
CA ALA A 258 -7.83 -14.72 8.93
C ALA A 258 -7.28 -15.66 10.01
N TRP A 259 -6.58 -16.74 9.63
CA TRP A 259 -6.14 -17.79 10.56
C TRP A 259 -5.24 -17.26 11.68
N ALA A 260 -4.30 -16.36 11.37
CA ALA A 260 -3.39 -15.78 12.37
C ALA A 260 -4.15 -14.99 13.45
N VAL A 261 -5.14 -14.17 13.05
CA VAL A 261 -6.00 -13.40 13.98
C VAL A 261 -6.77 -14.34 14.90
N ARG A 262 -7.39 -15.39 14.34
CA ARG A 262 -8.17 -16.38 15.09
C ARG A 262 -7.28 -17.18 16.05
N HIS A 263 -6.10 -17.59 15.59
CA HIS A 263 -5.14 -18.33 16.42
C HIS A 263 -4.65 -17.52 17.62
N PHE A 264 -4.37 -16.22 17.46
CA PHE A 264 -3.98 -15.36 18.59
C PHE A 264 -5.10 -15.30 19.65
N ILE A 265 -6.35 -15.16 19.21
CA ILE A 265 -7.54 -15.15 20.08
C ILE A 265 -7.72 -16.51 20.79
N GLU A 266 -7.51 -17.63 20.09
CA GLU A 266 -7.52 -18.99 20.66
C GLU A 266 -6.41 -19.18 21.72
N GLN A 267 -5.25 -18.56 21.53
CA GLN A 267 -4.19 -18.51 22.55
C GLN A 267 -4.53 -17.60 23.74
N GLY A 268 -5.70 -16.95 23.77
CA GLY A 268 -6.12 -16.04 24.83
C GLY A 268 -5.55 -14.63 24.71
N ILE A 269 -5.00 -14.26 23.56
CA ILE A 269 -4.50 -12.91 23.28
C ILE A 269 -5.68 -12.06 22.83
N ASN A 270 -6.07 -11.09 23.65
CA ASN A 270 -7.08 -10.11 23.28
C ASN A 270 -6.48 -9.07 22.32
N VAL A 271 -6.85 -9.18 21.05
CA VAL A 271 -6.34 -8.35 19.95
C VAL A 271 -7.24 -7.15 19.67
N CYS A 272 -6.71 -6.16 18.96
CA CYS A 272 -7.56 -5.29 18.12
C CYS A 272 -7.24 -5.51 16.64
N LEU A 273 -8.22 -5.19 15.79
CA LEU A 273 -8.24 -5.57 14.39
C LEU A 273 -8.79 -4.42 13.52
N CYS A 274 -8.06 -4.07 12.46
CA CYS A 274 -8.51 -3.20 11.39
C CYS A 274 -8.92 -4.04 10.17
N GLN A 275 -10.11 -3.79 9.63
CA GLN A 275 -10.62 -4.43 8.41
C GLN A 275 -10.84 -3.39 7.30
N SER A 276 -10.52 -3.75 6.06
CA SER A 276 -10.83 -2.96 4.86
C SER A 276 -11.55 -3.79 3.81
N TYR A 277 -12.65 -3.26 3.28
CA TYR A 277 -13.39 -3.86 2.17
C TYR A 277 -13.00 -3.29 0.80
N ALA A 278 -11.97 -2.44 0.76
CA ALA A 278 -11.55 -1.77 -0.47
C ALA A 278 -11.05 -2.75 -1.55
N LYS A 279 -10.44 -3.88 -1.16
CA LYS A 279 -9.86 -4.85 -2.10
C LYS A 279 -10.77 -6.06 -2.32
N ASN A 280 -11.15 -6.76 -1.25
CA ASN A 280 -11.98 -7.98 -1.36
C ASN A 280 -13.41 -7.70 -1.86
N MET A 281 -13.99 -6.51 -1.68
CA MET A 281 -15.25 -6.13 -2.35
C MET A 281 -15.05 -5.10 -3.47
N GLY A 282 -13.82 -4.69 -3.78
CA GLY A 282 -13.56 -3.62 -4.75
C GLY A 282 -14.12 -2.24 -4.34
N LEU A 283 -14.51 -2.05 -3.08
CA LEU A 283 -15.17 -0.84 -2.56
C LEU A 283 -14.15 0.27 -2.22
N TYR A 284 -13.19 0.53 -3.13
CA TYR A 284 -12.07 1.45 -2.92
C TYR A 284 -12.52 2.86 -2.52
N GLY A 285 -13.43 3.44 -3.32
CA GLY A 285 -13.93 4.81 -3.17
C GLY A 285 -15.00 4.97 -2.09
N GLU A 286 -15.76 3.92 -1.81
CA GLU A 286 -16.84 3.88 -0.80
C GLU A 286 -16.34 3.93 0.66
N ARG A 287 -15.02 3.76 0.85
CA ARG A 287 -14.33 3.87 2.16
C ARG A 287 -14.91 2.94 3.24
N VAL A 288 -15.19 1.69 2.90
CA VAL A 288 -15.78 0.71 3.84
C VAL A 288 -14.69 -0.04 4.63
N GLY A 289 -14.88 -0.16 5.94
CA GLY A 289 -14.01 -0.87 6.87
C GLY A 289 -14.57 -0.89 8.29
N ALA A 290 -13.88 -1.58 9.18
CA ALA A 290 -14.27 -1.73 10.59
C ALA A 290 -13.04 -1.75 11.51
N PHE A 291 -13.23 -1.33 12.76
CA PHE A 291 -12.27 -1.51 13.83
C PHE A 291 -12.92 -2.35 14.93
N THR A 292 -12.25 -3.44 15.32
CA THR A 292 -12.72 -4.36 16.35
C THR A 292 -11.73 -4.40 17.52
N VAL A 293 -12.24 -4.38 18.74
CA VAL A 293 -11.46 -4.69 19.95
C VAL A 293 -12.05 -5.93 20.60
N VAL A 294 -11.23 -6.96 20.79
CA VAL A 294 -11.56 -8.14 21.60
C VAL A 294 -11.25 -7.80 23.06
N CYS A 295 -12.23 -7.96 23.92
CA CYS A 295 -12.19 -7.60 25.33
C CYS A 295 -12.18 -8.84 26.24
N LYS A 296 -11.97 -8.62 27.53
CA LYS A 296 -12.13 -9.64 28.58
C LYS A 296 -13.55 -10.19 28.63
N ASP A 297 -14.54 -9.28 28.61
CA ASP A 297 -15.96 -9.59 28.77
C ASP A 297 -16.85 -8.52 28.09
N ALA A 298 -18.17 -8.74 28.13
CA ALA A 298 -19.16 -7.87 27.50
C ALA A 298 -19.39 -6.54 28.24
N ASP A 299 -18.99 -6.41 29.51
CA ASP A 299 -19.01 -5.11 30.21
C ASP A 299 -17.87 -4.22 29.70
N GLU A 300 -16.67 -4.81 29.60
CA GLU A 300 -15.52 -4.12 29.03
C GLU A 300 -15.77 -3.70 27.58
N ALA A 301 -16.39 -4.55 26.76
CA ALA A 301 -16.80 -4.19 25.39
C ALA A 301 -17.70 -2.94 25.35
N LYS A 302 -18.70 -2.82 26.24
CA LYS A 302 -19.57 -1.63 26.33
C LYS A 302 -18.80 -0.37 26.73
N ARG A 303 -17.88 -0.48 27.70
CA ARG A 303 -17.02 0.64 28.11
C ARG A 303 -16.11 1.08 26.97
N VAL A 304 -15.48 0.15 26.25
CA VAL A 304 -14.66 0.44 25.07
C VAL A 304 -15.49 1.08 23.95
N GLU A 305 -16.69 0.57 23.65
CA GLU A 305 -17.61 1.15 22.65
C GLU A 305 -17.93 2.62 22.97
N SER A 306 -18.25 2.93 24.23
CA SER A 306 -18.56 4.31 24.64
C SER A 306 -17.41 5.28 24.36
N GLN A 307 -16.17 4.86 24.60
CA GLN A 307 -14.98 5.66 24.36
C GLN A 307 -14.60 5.75 22.88
N LEU A 308 -14.79 4.67 22.10
CA LEU A 308 -14.66 4.72 20.64
C LEU A 308 -15.65 5.71 20.03
N LYS A 309 -16.90 5.75 20.51
CA LYS A 309 -17.91 6.73 20.07
C LYS A 309 -17.52 8.17 20.42
N ILE A 310 -16.95 8.40 21.61
CA ILE A 310 -16.40 9.70 22.02
C ILE A 310 -15.20 10.12 21.16
N LEU A 311 -14.38 9.19 20.68
CA LEU A 311 -13.27 9.45 19.76
C LEU A 311 -13.73 9.72 18.32
N ILE A 312 -14.69 8.95 17.81
CA ILE A 312 -15.18 9.04 16.43
C ILE A 312 -15.97 10.33 16.19
N ARG A 313 -16.83 10.72 17.15
CA ARG A 313 -17.72 11.88 17.00
C ARG A 313 -17.00 13.18 16.62
N PRO A 314 -15.89 13.60 17.25
CA PRO A 314 -15.14 14.79 16.84
C PRO A 314 -14.24 14.58 15.61
N MET A 315 -14.01 13.34 15.15
CA MET A 315 -13.27 13.11 13.89
C MET A 315 -14.16 13.31 12.66
N TYR A 316 -15.37 12.73 12.65
CA TYR A 316 -16.28 12.78 11.50
C TYR A 316 -17.77 12.58 11.84
N SER A 317 -18.17 12.69 13.11
CA SER A 317 -19.52 12.43 13.64
C SER A 317 -20.00 10.98 13.50
N ASN A 318 -20.26 10.49 12.29
CA ASN A 318 -20.74 9.15 11.98
C ASN A 318 -20.30 8.71 10.56
N PRO A 319 -20.14 7.39 10.31
CA PRO A 319 -19.50 6.91 9.08
C PRO A 319 -20.46 6.85 7.87
N PRO A 320 -19.94 6.78 6.62
CA PRO A 320 -20.76 6.85 5.40
C PRO A 320 -21.62 5.59 5.20
N ILE A 321 -22.87 5.79 4.78
CA ILE A 321 -23.89 4.74 4.77
C ILE A 321 -23.87 3.82 3.52
N ASN A 322 -23.46 4.33 2.35
CA ASN A 322 -23.65 3.64 1.07
C ASN A 322 -22.92 2.30 0.98
N GLY A 323 -21.58 2.32 0.99
CA GLY A 323 -20.78 1.10 0.97
C GLY A 323 -21.02 0.16 2.15
N ALA A 324 -21.46 0.65 3.32
CA ALA A 324 -21.83 -0.21 4.45
C ALA A 324 -23.13 -0.98 4.18
N ARG A 325 -24.15 -0.35 3.56
CA ARG A 325 -25.36 -1.03 3.08
C ARG A 325 -25.01 -2.07 1.99
N ILE A 326 -24.07 -1.77 1.08
CA ILE A 326 -23.58 -2.73 0.07
C ILE A 326 -22.93 -3.95 0.76
N ALA A 327 -21.96 -3.70 1.65
CA ALA A 327 -21.23 -4.76 2.33
C ALA A 327 -22.13 -5.61 3.25
N SER A 328 -23.07 -5.01 4.00
CA SER A 328 -24.03 -5.78 4.80
C SER A 328 -24.93 -6.63 3.91
N THR A 329 -25.52 -6.06 2.85
CA THR A 329 -26.41 -6.78 1.91
C THR A 329 -25.72 -8.00 1.30
N ILE A 330 -24.43 -7.89 0.93
CA ILE A 330 -23.64 -9.04 0.44
C ILE A 330 -23.39 -10.05 1.54
N LEU A 331 -22.96 -9.61 2.74
CA LEU A 331 -22.53 -10.52 3.80
C LEU A 331 -23.69 -11.27 4.47
N THR A 332 -24.90 -10.69 4.50
CA THR A 332 -26.10 -11.28 5.13
C THR A 332 -27.04 -12.01 4.17
N SER A 333 -26.87 -11.84 2.85
CA SER A 333 -27.56 -12.64 1.83
C SER A 333 -26.72 -13.88 1.48
N PRO A 334 -27.20 -15.12 1.71
CA PRO A 334 -26.43 -16.32 1.42
C PRO A 334 -25.97 -16.43 -0.05
N ASP A 335 -26.84 -16.06 -0.99
CA ASP A 335 -26.53 -16.12 -2.43
C ASP A 335 -25.50 -15.08 -2.85
N LEU A 336 -25.64 -13.83 -2.38
CA LEU A 336 -24.65 -12.78 -2.67
C LEU A 336 -23.32 -13.06 -1.98
N ARG A 337 -23.32 -13.57 -0.74
CA ARG A 337 -22.11 -14.01 -0.01
C ARG A 337 -21.39 -15.11 -0.77
N LYS A 338 -22.12 -16.13 -1.24
CA LYS A 338 -21.57 -17.24 -2.04
C LYS A 338 -20.96 -16.73 -3.35
N GLN A 339 -21.68 -15.88 -4.08
CA GLN A 339 -21.20 -15.27 -5.32
C GLN A 339 -19.96 -14.40 -5.08
N TRP A 340 -19.98 -13.56 -4.05
CA TRP A 340 -18.85 -12.71 -3.66
C TRP A 340 -17.60 -13.52 -3.32
N LEU A 341 -17.72 -14.61 -2.56
CA LEU A 341 -16.60 -15.49 -2.24
C LEU A 341 -15.99 -16.14 -3.51
N GLN A 342 -16.82 -16.49 -4.50
CA GLN A 342 -16.35 -17.00 -5.80
C GLN A 342 -15.62 -15.91 -6.61
N GLU A 343 -16.14 -14.68 -6.61
CA GLU A 343 -15.50 -13.54 -7.28
C GLU A 343 -14.15 -13.17 -6.64
N VAL A 344 -14.09 -13.15 -5.30
CA VAL A 344 -12.85 -12.97 -4.53
C VAL A 344 -11.83 -14.04 -4.85
N LYS A 345 -12.25 -15.31 -4.87
CA LYS A 345 -11.38 -16.42 -5.26
C LYS A 345 -10.86 -16.24 -6.69
N GLY A 346 -11.71 -15.86 -7.64
CA GLY A 346 -11.28 -15.57 -9.02
C GLY A 346 -10.23 -14.47 -9.11
N MET A 347 -10.37 -13.39 -8.33
CA MET A 347 -9.37 -12.32 -8.26
C MET A 347 -8.02 -12.81 -7.70
N ALA A 348 -8.04 -13.63 -6.65
CA ALA A 348 -6.83 -14.20 -6.05
C ALA A 348 -6.15 -15.22 -6.97
N ASP A 349 -6.93 -16.14 -7.56
CA ASP A 349 -6.44 -17.15 -8.51
C ASP A 349 -5.77 -16.49 -9.74
N ARG A 350 -6.32 -15.36 -10.23
CA ARG A 350 -5.69 -14.57 -11.29
C ARG A 350 -4.31 -14.03 -10.88
N ILE A 351 -4.18 -13.48 -9.68
CA ILE A 351 -2.92 -12.95 -9.15
C ILE A 351 -1.87 -14.06 -9.00
N ILE A 352 -2.27 -15.21 -8.46
CA ILE A 352 -1.40 -16.41 -8.31
C ILE A 352 -0.96 -16.92 -9.70
N SER A 353 -1.86 -16.92 -10.68
CA SER A 353 -1.54 -17.25 -12.07
C SER A 353 -0.52 -16.26 -12.67
N MET A 354 -0.71 -14.95 -12.48
CA MET A 354 0.26 -13.93 -12.95
C MET A 354 1.64 -14.06 -12.28
N ARG A 355 1.72 -14.49 -11.01
CA ARG A 355 2.99 -14.80 -10.33
C ARG A 355 3.70 -15.98 -10.99
N THR A 356 2.96 -17.07 -11.18
CA THR A 356 3.46 -18.31 -11.79
C THR A 356 3.94 -18.07 -13.23
N GLN A 357 3.17 -17.33 -14.02
CA GLN A 357 3.51 -16.99 -15.40
C GLN A 357 4.74 -16.06 -15.50
N LEU A 358 4.87 -15.07 -14.60
CA LEU A 358 6.05 -14.21 -14.56
C LEU A 358 7.34 -15.02 -14.29
N VAL A 359 7.33 -15.91 -13.29
CA VAL A 359 8.48 -16.78 -12.99
C VAL A 359 8.78 -17.74 -14.16
N SER A 360 7.74 -18.30 -14.79
CA SER A 360 7.88 -19.18 -15.96
C SER A 360 8.54 -18.45 -17.14
N ASN A 361 8.09 -17.23 -17.43
CA ASN A 361 8.62 -16.45 -18.55
C ASN A 361 10.04 -15.94 -18.27
N LEU A 362 10.35 -15.46 -17.07
CA LEU A 362 11.73 -15.10 -16.69
C LEU A 362 12.73 -16.26 -16.89
N LYS A 363 12.31 -17.51 -16.65
CA LYS A 363 13.12 -18.70 -16.94
C LYS A 363 13.26 -18.97 -18.44
N LYS A 364 12.21 -18.76 -19.24
CA LYS A 364 12.26 -18.90 -20.72
C LYS A 364 13.18 -17.87 -21.38
N GLU A 365 13.18 -16.63 -20.87
CA GLU A 365 14.11 -15.56 -21.28
C GLU A 365 15.57 -15.80 -20.83
N GLY A 366 15.88 -16.96 -20.23
CA GLY A 366 17.24 -17.36 -19.87
C GLY A 366 17.79 -16.74 -18.58
N SER A 367 16.97 -16.17 -17.71
CA SER A 367 17.44 -15.64 -16.42
C SER A 367 18.01 -16.76 -15.53
N SER A 368 19.26 -16.59 -15.11
CA SER A 368 19.93 -17.43 -14.11
C SER A 368 19.61 -17.10 -12.64
N HIS A 369 18.96 -15.96 -12.38
CA HIS A 369 18.54 -15.57 -11.02
C HIS A 369 17.43 -16.47 -10.48
N ASN A 370 17.43 -16.70 -9.16
CA ASN A 370 16.29 -17.31 -8.48
C ASN A 370 15.15 -16.29 -8.35
N TRP A 371 13.99 -16.61 -8.92
CA TRP A 371 12.77 -15.79 -8.88
C TRP A 371 11.64 -16.43 -8.06
N GLN A 372 11.91 -17.49 -7.29
CA GLN A 372 10.87 -18.24 -6.57
C GLN A 372 10.10 -17.39 -5.55
N HIS A 373 10.73 -16.36 -4.99
CA HIS A 373 10.07 -15.40 -4.09
C HIS A 373 8.83 -14.74 -4.70
N ILE A 374 8.76 -14.59 -6.04
CA ILE A 374 7.56 -14.07 -6.72
C ILE A 374 6.36 -15.00 -6.52
N THR A 375 6.56 -16.32 -6.46
CA THR A 375 5.51 -17.31 -6.21
C THR A 375 5.31 -17.64 -4.72
N ASP A 376 6.34 -17.47 -3.89
CA ASP A 376 6.22 -17.64 -2.43
C ASP A 376 5.52 -16.44 -1.76
N GLN A 377 5.59 -15.25 -2.38
CA GLN A 377 4.88 -14.05 -1.94
C GLN A 377 3.39 -14.07 -2.31
N ILE A 378 2.56 -13.52 -1.42
CA ILE A 378 1.10 -13.61 -1.39
C ILE A 378 0.45 -12.23 -1.68
N GLY A 379 -0.77 -12.22 -2.21
CA GLY A 379 -1.54 -10.99 -2.51
C GLY A 379 -1.02 -10.21 -3.71
N MET A 380 -1.39 -8.92 -3.82
CA MET A 380 -1.12 -8.11 -5.03
C MET A 380 0.28 -7.49 -5.14
N PHE A 381 1.07 -7.50 -4.07
CA PHE A 381 2.38 -6.85 -4.03
C PHE A 381 3.54 -7.83 -4.18
N CYS A 382 4.53 -7.50 -4.99
CA CYS A 382 5.76 -8.27 -5.13
C CYS A 382 6.98 -7.37 -4.82
N PHE A 383 7.76 -7.75 -3.80
CA PHE A 383 9.12 -7.24 -3.64
C PHE A 383 10.05 -8.04 -4.54
N THR A 384 10.46 -7.43 -5.65
CA THR A 384 11.20 -8.12 -6.70
C THR A 384 12.66 -8.43 -6.35
N GLY A 385 13.28 -7.64 -5.47
CA GLY A 385 14.72 -7.64 -5.26
C GLY A 385 15.52 -6.83 -6.30
N LEU A 386 14.85 -6.16 -7.25
CA LEU A 386 15.51 -5.21 -8.17
C LEU A 386 16.05 -4.01 -7.39
N LYS A 387 17.30 -3.64 -7.66
CA LYS A 387 17.94 -2.46 -7.06
C LYS A 387 17.33 -1.17 -7.60
N PRO A 388 17.47 -0.02 -6.89
CA PRO A 388 16.99 1.27 -7.39
C PRO A 388 17.51 1.59 -8.79
N GLU A 389 18.79 1.32 -9.07
CA GLU A 389 19.37 1.59 -10.40
C GLU A 389 18.76 0.71 -11.50
N GLN A 390 18.30 -0.50 -11.16
CA GLN A 390 17.59 -1.40 -12.08
C GLN A 390 16.12 -1.01 -12.25
N ALA A 391 15.49 -0.45 -11.21
CA ALA A 391 14.15 0.13 -11.31
C ALA A 391 14.17 1.41 -12.15
N ASP A 392 15.17 2.28 -11.95
CA ASP A 392 15.36 3.53 -12.67
C ASP A 392 15.86 3.30 -14.11
N GLN A 393 16.76 2.33 -14.35
CA GLN A 393 17.07 1.86 -15.71
C GLN A 393 15.87 1.16 -16.34
N GLY A 394 15.01 0.50 -15.57
CA GLY A 394 13.69 0.07 -16.03
C GLY A 394 12.87 1.27 -16.52
N VAL A 395 12.76 2.34 -15.73
CA VAL A 395 11.97 3.54 -16.09
C VAL A 395 12.61 4.37 -17.22
N LEU A 396 13.93 4.38 -17.36
CA LEU A 396 14.68 5.21 -18.33
C LEU A 396 15.01 4.45 -19.63
N HIS A 397 15.57 3.24 -19.53
CA HIS A 397 15.99 2.45 -20.70
C HIS A 397 14.80 1.80 -21.43
N LEU A 398 13.66 1.64 -20.74
CA LEU A 398 12.38 1.24 -21.35
C LEU A 398 11.52 2.44 -21.76
N HIS A 399 11.94 3.68 -21.51
CA HIS A 399 11.29 4.86 -22.11
C HIS A 399 11.59 4.94 -23.63
N ASP A 400 12.82 4.58 -24.02
CA ASP A 400 13.25 4.55 -25.43
C ASP A 400 12.88 3.26 -26.19
N LYS A 401 12.47 2.19 -25.49
CA LYS A 401 12.16 0.87 -26.08
C LYS A 401 10.81 0.25 -25.66
N GLY A 402 10.09 0.92 -24.76
CA GLY A 402 8.75 0.58 -24.26
C GLY A 402 8.72 -0.33 -23.02
N TRP A 403 7.64 -0.16 -22.23
CA TRP A 403 7.25 -0.89 -21.00
C TRP A 403 7.88 -0.34 -19.67
N PRO A 404 7.64 -0.94 -18.48
CA PRO A 404 6.73 -0.43 -17.43
C PRO A 404 7.24 0.73 -16.54
N HIS A 405 6.31 1.48 -15.94
CA HIS A 405 6.64 2.34 -14.78
C HIS A 405 6.66 1.54 -13.48
N LEU A 406 7.77 1.64 -12.75
CA LEU A 406 7.99 1.02 -11.44
C LEU A 406 8.02 2.08 -10.33
N CYS A 407 7.76 1.68 -9.08
CA CYS A 407 8.05 2.53 -7.93
C CYS A 407 9.54 2.33 -7.55
N GLY A 408 10.28 3.42 -7.30
CA GLY A 408 11.76 3.50 -7.20
C GLY A 408 12.46 2.75 -6.06
N ARG A 409 11.85 1.67 -5.54
CA ARG A 409 12.45 0.69 -4.63
C ARG A 409 12.24 -0.76 -5.11
N GLY A 410 12.06 -0.96 -6.42
CA GLY A 410 11.87 -2.29 -7.00
C GLY A 410 10.51 -2.95 -6.69
N HIS A 411 9.47 -2.17 -6.38
CA HIS A 411 8.12 -2.73 -6.15
C HIS A 411 7.45 -3.06 -7.51
N ILE A 412 6.96 -4.30 -7.67
CA ILE A 412 6.03 -4.65 -8.76
C ILE A 412 4.65 -4.96 -8.18
N TRP A 413 3.62 -4.43 -8.83
CA TRP A 413 2.23 -4.67 -8.47
C TRP A 413 1.60 -5.62 -9.48
N GLN A 414 1.35 -6.86 -9.06
CA GLN A 414 1.00 -7.98 -9.95
C GLN A 414 -0.28 -7.74 -10.76
N CYS A 415 -1.23 -6.96 -10.20
CA CYS A 415 -2.53 -6.69 -10.82
C CYS A 415 -2.44 -5.95 -12.17
N GLY A 416 -1.33 -5.28 -12.47
CA GLY A 416 -1.13 -4.60 -13.75
C GLY A 416 -0.78 -5.51 -14.93
N LEU A 417 -0.52 -6.80 -14.70
CA LEU A 417 -0.21 -7.78 -15.75
C LEU A 417 -1.50 -8.29 -16.44
N PRO A 418 -1.62 -8.17 -17.78
CA PRO A 418 -2.67 -8.83 -18.56
C PRO A 418 -2.35 -10.32 -18.78
N CYS A 419 -3.37 -11.18 -18.92
CA CYS A 419 -3.14 -12.58 -19.28
C CYS A 419 -2.71 -12.72 -20.75
N PRO A 420 -1.63 -13.47 -21.07
CA PRO A 420 -1.29 -13.84 -22.45
C PRO A 420 -2.35 -14.72 -23.16
N CYS A 421 -3.30 -15.26 -22.40
CA CYS A 421 -4.11 -16.41 -22.79
C CYS A 421 -5.30 -16.13 -23.75
N HIS A 422 -5.62 -14.87 -24.06
CA HIS A 422 -6.83 -14.49 -24.82
C HIS A 422 -6.58 -13.55 -26.01
N SER A 423 -5.36 -13.47 -26.54
CA SER A 423 -5.04 -12.70 -27.76
C SER A 423 -4.54 -13.63 -28.87
N PRO A 424 -5.31 -13.87 -29.93
CA PRO A 424 -4.86 -14.72 -31.04
C PRO A 424 -3.84 -13.97 -31.90
N GLY A 425 -2.56 -14.34 -31.79
CA GLY A 425 -1.53 -14.01 -32.79
C GLY A 425 -0.28 -13.30 -32.27
N TYR A 426 0.58 -14.01 -31.53
CA TYR A 426 2.01 -13.68 -31.40
C TYR A 426 2.84 -14.98 -31.43
N GLN A 427 3.86 -15.05 -32.31
CA GLN A 427 4.70 -16.25 -32.52
C GLN A 427 6.17 -15.97 -32.19
N VAL A 428 6.92 -17.05 -31.89
CA VAL A 428 8.28 -17.03 -31.30
C VAL A 428 9.34 -17.42 -32.34
N ILE A 429 10.47 -16.69 -32.43
CA ILE A 429 11.66 -17.09 -33.24
C ILE A 429 12.99 -16.83 -32.49
N SER A 430 14.02 -17.62 -32.83
CA SER A 430 15.30 -17.88 -32.14
C SER A 430 16.49 -16.93 -32.45
N LEU A 431 17.54 -17.04 -31.63
CA LEU A 431 18.84 -16.35 -31.67
C LEU A 431 19.87 -16.95 -32.65
N VAL A 432 20.86 -16.15 -33.07
CA VAL A 432 22.12 -16.60 -33.71
C VAL A 432 23.34 -15.90 -33.06
N ARG A 433 24.47 -16.62 -32.94
CA ARG A 433 25.69 -16.24 -32.21
C ARG A 433 26.63 -15.28 -32.96
N GLY A 434 27.45 -14.53 -32.20
CA GLY A 434 28.65 -13.84 -32.69
C GLY A 434 29.75 -13.72 -31.63
N ASN A 435 31.00 -13.82 -32.08
CA ASN A 435 32.26 -13.55 -31.34
C ASN A 435 32.66 -12.07 -31.56
N ARG A 436 33.45 -11.35 -30.74
CA ARG A 436 34.25 -11.57 -29.48
C ARG A 436 34.58 -10.13 -28.95
N ASP A 437 35.15 -9.82 -27.78
CA ASP A 437 35.68 -10.56 -26.61
C ASP A 437 35.66 -9.59 -25.38
N ASN A 438 36.06 -10.06 -24.19
CA ASN A 438 36.50 -9.28 -23.00
C ASN A 438 35.71 -8.02 -22.55
N LEU A 439 34.68 -8.21 -21.71
CA LEU A 439 34.47 -7.55 -20.40
C LEU A 439 33.18 -8.13 -19.75
N PRO A 440 33.07 -8.26 -18.40
CA PRO A 440 31.98 -9.02 -17.80
C PRO A 440 30.68 -8.22 -17.53
N ALA A 441 29.56 -8.84 -17.93
CA ALA A 441 28.20 -8.68 -17.39
C ALA A 441 27.49 -7.31 -17.49
N TYR A 442 26.80 -7.07 -18.62
CA TYR A 442 25.58 -6.26 -18.67
C TYR A 442 24.48 -6.96 -19.50
N GLY A 443 23.22 -6.69 -19.17
CA GLY A 443 22.05 -7.41 -19.69
C GLY A 443 21.71 -7.09 -21.15
N LEU A 444 21.14 -8.09 -21.84
CA LEU A 444 20.72 -7.98 -23.24
C LEU A 444 19.26 -7.56 -23.39
N CYS A 445 18.99 -6.85 -24.48
CA CYS A 445 17.70 -6.30 -24.89
C CYS A 445 17.44 -6.73 -26.33
N CYS A 446 16.20 -7.09 -26.68
CA CYS A 446 15.78 -7.31 -28.07
C CYS A 446 14.42 -6.65 -28.37
N CYS A 447 14.31 -6.16 -29.60
CA CYS A 447 13.07 -5.73 -30.26
C CYS A 447 12.93 -6.51 -31.58
N GLU A 448 11.70 -6.68 -32.07
CA GLU A 448 11.37 -7.47 -33.28
C GLU A 448 11.70 -6.73 -34.60
N ILE A 449 11.95 -7.49 -35.68
CA ILE A 449 11.90 -7.04 -37.08
C ILE A 449 11.29 -8.16 -37.96
N HIS A 450 10.36 -7.81 -38.85
CA HIS A 450 9.75 -8.69 -39.87
C HIS A 450 10.56 -8.75 -41.17
N MET A 451 10.39 -9.83 -41.96
CA MET A 451 10.56 -9.78 -43.44
C MET A 451 9.59 -10.72 -44.18
N GLU A 452 9.20 -10.29 -45.39
CA GLU A 452 8.33 -11.03 -46.33
C GLU A 452 9.11 -12.01 -47.23
N ARG A 453 8.38 -12.82 -48.01
CA ARG A 453 8.94 -13.86 -48.89
C ARG A 453 9.34 -13.30 -50.26
N GLY A 454 10.55 -13.64 -50.71
CA GLY A 454 10.97 -13.53 -52.11
C GLY A 454 12.31 -14.25 -52.34
N GLY A 455 12.30 -15.36 -53.09
CA GLY A 455 13.49 -16.20 -53.29
C GLY A 455 14.33 -15.82 -54.52
N GLY A 456 15.65 -15.90 -54.40
CA GLY A 456 16.59 -15.73 -55.52
C GLY A 456 18.04 -15.76 -55.02
N TRP A 457 18.85 -16.70 -55.50
CA TRP A 457 20.23 -16.90 -55.05
C TRP A 457 21.24 -16.02 -55.81
N MET A 458 22.22 -15.45 -55.10
CA MET A 458 23.61 -15.41 -55.59
C MET A 458 24.62 -15.14 -54.47
N VAL A 459 25.80 -15.73 -54.58
CA VAL A 459 26.90 -15.67 -53.61
C VAL A 459 27.97 -14.68 -54.09
N ALA A 460 28.43 -13.79 -53.20
CA ALA A 460 29.74 -13.14 -53.34
C ALA A 460 30.30 -12.70 -51.98
N ILE A 461 31.39 -13.34 -51.55
CA ILE A 461 32.23 -12.88 -50.44
C ILE A 461 33.31 -11.97 -51.01
N ARG A 462 33.50 -10.77 -50.44
CA ARG A 462 34.81 -10.08 -50.43
C ARG A 462 34.85 -9.00 -49.36
N SER A 463 35.83 -9.11 -48.46
CA SER A 463 36.31 -7.98 -47.65
C SER A 463 37.23 -7.10 -48.49
N PHE A 464 37.30 -5.79 -48.22
CA PHE A 464 38.57 -5.05 -48.27
C PHE A 464 38.50 -3.75 -47.46
N LEU A 465 39.62 -3.43 -46.80
CA LEU A 465 39.90 -2.10 -46.22
C LEU A 465 40.36 -1.15 -47.35
N SER A 466 39.88 0.10 -47.37
CA SER A 466 40.75 1.28 -47.55
C SER A 466 40.01 2.60 -47.37
N THR A 467 40.74 3.59 -46.87
CA THR A 467 40.45 5.03 -46.91
C THR A 467 40.36 5.58 -48.33
N THR A 468 39.55 6.62 -48.57
CA THR A 468 39.96 7.95 -49.12
C THR A 468 38.74 8.90 -49.23
N VAL A 469 38.98 10.21 -49.10
CA VAL A 469 38.02 11.33 -49.12
C VAL A 469 37.75 11.85 -50.55
N VAL A 470 36.51 12.19 -50.90
CA VAL A 470 36.17 13.29 -51.86
C VAL A 470 34.86 14.00 -51.45
N ASN A 471 34.82 15.33 -51.64
CA ASN A 471 33.69 16.25 -51.40
C ASN A 471 32.54 16.13 -52.42
N THR A 472 31.31 16.54 -52.03
CA THR A 472 30.65 17.79 -52.53
C THR A 472 29.35 18.13 -51.78
N GLN A 473 29.42 19.25 -51.04
CA GLN A 473 28.43 20.27 -50.57
C GLN A 473 26.89 20.04 -50.43
N PRO A 474 26.21 20.86 -49.59
CA PRO A 474 24.89 20.57 -49.02
C PRO A 474 23.74 21.46 -49.55
N LEU A 475 22.50 21.16 -49.14
CA LEU A 475 21.35 22.06 -49.27
C LEU A 475 20.59 22.20 -47.94
N ASN A 476 20.38 23.45 -47.51
CA ASN A 476 19.77 23.82 -46.24
C ASN A 476 18.23 23.75 -46.27
N VAL A 477 17.59 23.43 -45.14
CA VAL A 477 16.38 24.15 -44.69
C VAL A 477 16.50 24.46 -43.19
N PHE A 478 16.08 25.66 -42.81
CA PHE A 478 16.29 26.29 -41.50
C PHE A 478 15.41 25.73 -40.38
N CYS A 479 15.94 25.75 -39.15
CA CYS A 479 15.12 25.90 -37.94
C CYS A 479 15.54 27.19 -37.23
N ARG A 480 14.65 28.18 -37.17
CA ARG A 480 14.93 29.52 -36.60
C ARG A 480 14.90 29.46 -35.07
N LYS A 481 15.92 30.03 -34.43
CA LYS A 481 15.95 30.35 -33.00
C LYS A 481 15.99 31.88 -32.85
N GLU A 482 15.89 32.35 -31.60
CA GLU A 482 15.84 33.75 -31.15
C GLU A 482 14.44 34.40 -31.13
N GLY A 483 14.10 35.21 -30.11
CA GLY A 483 14.97 35.66 -29.02
C GLY A 483 14.27 36.30 -27.82
N VAL A 484 15.09 36.66 -26.83
CA VAL A 484 14.73 37.41 -25.62
C VAL A 484 15.15 38.86 -25.82
N VAL A 485 14.25 39.83 -25.60
CA VAL A 485 14.62 41.23 -25.33
C VAL A 485 13.62 41.85 -24.34
N LYS A 486 14.18 42.33 -23.21
CA LYS A 486 13.61 43.24 -22.18
C LYS A 486 12.36 42.79 -21.43
#